data_AF-A0A8J3WDY5-F1
#
_entry.id   AF-A0A8J3WDY5-F1
#
_cell.length_a   1.000
_cell.length_b   1.000
_cell.length_c   1.000
_cell.angle_alpha   90.00
_cell.angle_beta   90.00
_cell.angle_gamma   90.00
#
_symmetry.space_group_name_H-M   'P 1'
#
loop_
_entity.id
_entity.type
_entity.pdbx_description
1 polymer ?
#
loop_
_entity_poly.entity_id
_entity_poly.type
_entity_poly.pdbx_seq_one_letter_code
_entity_poly.pdbx_strand_id
1 'polypeptide(L)'
;MRLERPEGVRPALAEIQVSGKTLENYRCHRENVPTTLRRIERLEAGRRVYDRALAGDSAHGWDALGSPDQAEEIRRRVAEMDEELAYWRELVAQAEADGVKIWSASDFRKGDFARYGGTWFEVVRVNTKSLTVPALIAGAGHRVLRAADSPYSWTDRLPYDKVTGRRPAEEIQAGRRESETDR
;
A
#
# COMPACT_ATOMS: atom_id res chain seq x y z
N MET A 1 -32.15 -37.11 -43.13
CA MET A 1 -30.83 -37.75 -43.02
C MET A 1 -29.88 -36.72 -42.43
N ARG A 2 -29.20 -37.11 -41.36
CA ARG A 2 -28.49 -36.31 -40.35
C ARG A 2 -27.01 -36.17 -40.76
N LEU A 3 -26.31 -35.16 -40.23
CA LEU A 3 -24.84 -35.11 -39.96
C LEU A 3 -23.96 -34.83 -41.21
N GLU A 4 -22.88 -34.00 -41.25
CA GLU A 4 -21.95 -33.45 -40.24
C GLU A 4 -21.32 -32.12 -40.70
N ARG A 5 -21.00 -31.23 -39.75
CA ARG A 5 -19.98 -30.17 -39.93
C ARG A 5 -18.63 -30.77 -39.52
N PRO A 6 -17.56 -30.65 -40.32
CA PRO A 6 -16.24 -31.03 -39.85
C PRO A 6 -15.64 -29.97 -38.91
N GLU A 7 -15.07 -30.46 -37.82
CA GLU A 7 -14.31 -29.75 -36.81
C GLU A 7 -12.94 -29.27 -37.33
N GLY A 8 -12.41 -28.24 -36.65
CA GLY A 8 -11.01 -28.29 -36.20
C GLY A 8 -9.94 -27.64 -37.07
N VAL A 9 -9.65 -26.36 -36.83
CA VAL A 9 -8.27 -25.86 -36.70
C VAL A 9 -8.23 -24.80 -35.60
N ARG A 10 -7.75 -25.19 -34.42
CA ARG A 10 -7.44 -24.29 -33.30
C ARG A 10 -6.19 -23.47 -33.66
N PRO A 11 -6.15 -22.14 -33.54
CA PRO A 11 -4.90 -21.41 -33.72
C PRO A 11 -3.94 -21.69 -32.55
N ALA A 12 -2.65 -21.68 -32.90
CA ALA A 12 -1.52 -22.10 -32.10
C ALA A 12 -1.45 -21.46 -30.71
N LEU A 13 -1.07 -22.29 -29.74
CA LEU A 13 -0.68 -21.91 -28.39
C LEU A 13 0.43 -20.87 -28.45
N ALA A 14 0.10 -19.63 -28.08
CA ALA A 14 1.10 -18.64 -27.73
C ALA A 14 1.86 -19.18 -26.51
N GLU A 15 3.16 -19.40 -26.67
CA GLU A 15 4.10 -19.69 -25.60
C GLU A 15 3.95 -18.64 -24.50
N ILE A 16 3.35 -19.04 -23.38
CA ILE A 16 3.29 -18.19 -22.18
C ILE A 16 4.69 -18.23 -21.58
N GLN A 17 5.45 -17.18 -21.89
CA GLN A 17 6.77 -16.93 -21.37
C GLN A 17 6.70 -16.90 -19.83
N VAL A 18 7.18 -17.98 -19.21
CA VAL A 18 7.38 -18.08 -17.76
C VAL A 18 8.35 -16.98 -17.37
N SER A 19 7.83 -15.90 -16.79
CA SER A 19 8.63 -14.75 -16.37
C SER A 19 9.36 -15.09 -15.06
N GLY A 20 10.43 -15.89 -15.15
CA GLY A 20 11.44 -16.05 -14.09
C GLY A 20 12.25 -14.77 -13.82
N LYS A 21 11.66 -13.59 -14.07
CA LYS A 21 12.32 -12.28 -14.11
C LYS A 21 11.95 -11.38 -12.92
N THR A 22 11.08 -11.85 -12.02
CA THR A 22 10.54 -11.03 -10.94
C THR A 22 11.45 -11.00 -9.72
N LEU A 23 11.94 -12.13 -9.21
CA LEU A 23 12.58 -12.16 -7.88
C LEU A 23 13.99 -11.51 -7.83
N GLU A 24 14.82 -11.68 -8.87
CA GLU A 24 16.20 -11.16 -8.90
C GLU A 24 16.27 -9.61 -8.94
N ASN A 25 15.27 -8.95 -9.54
CA ASN A 25 15.25 -7.49 -9.71
C ASN A 25 14.89 -6.73 -8.43
N TYR A 26 14.29 -7.39 -7.43
CA TYR A 26 13.89 -6.74 -6.17
C TYR A 26 15.04 -6.58 -5.16
N ARG A 27 16.22 -7.17 -5.41
CA ARG A 27 17.38 -7.11 -4.50
C ARG A 27 18.02 -5.72 -4.33
N CYS A 28 17.75 -4.76 -5.22
CA CYS A 28 18.52 -3.52 -5.30
C CYS A 28 17.83 -2.23 -4.85
N HIS A 29 16.62 -2.27 -4.27
CA HIS A 29 15.98 -1.06 -3.78
C HIS A 29 15.68 -1.17 -2.30
N ARG A 30 16.07 -0.15 -1.53
CA ARG A 30 15.42 0.21 -0.27
C ARG A 30 13.95 0.48 -0.58
N GLU A 31 13.17 -0.57 -0.79
CA GLU A 31 11.74 -0.44 -0.97
C GLU A 31 11.19 0.05 0.37
N ASN A 32 10.63 1.25 0.29
CA ASN A 32 9.96 1.90 1.38
C ASN A 32 8.90 0.91 1.92
N VAL A 33 9.09 0.32 3.11
CA VAL A 33 8.17 -0.61 3.79
C VAL A 33 6.69 -0.25 3.57
N PRO A 34 6.32 1.03 3.73
CA PRO A 34 5.15 1.66 3.15
C PRO A 34 4.57 1.20 1.79
N THR A 35 5.37 1.27 0.74
CA THR A 35 5.05 0.81 -0.61
C THR A 35 4.81 -0.69 -0.64
N THR A 36 5.62 -1.45 0.10
CA THR A 36 5.48 -2.90 0.25
C THR A 36 4.15 -3.27 0.91
N LEU A 37 3.75 -2.58 1.98
CA LEU A 37 2.43 -2.78 2.62
C LEU A 37 1.26 -2.54 1.65
N ARG A 38 1.32 -1.48 0.82
CA ARG A 38 0.30 -1.26 -0.21
C ARG A 38 0.29 -2.36 -1.28
N ARG A 39 1.46 -2.91 -1.60
CA ARG A 39 1.57 -4.02 -2.55
C ARG A 39 0.92 -5.28 -1.98
N ILE A 40 1.19 -5.60 -0.72
CA ILE A 40 0.52 -6.68 0.02
C ILE A 40 -1.00 -6.48 -0.01
N GLU A 41 -1.51 -5.29 0.32
CA GLU A 41 -2.97 -5.02 0.28
C GLU A 41 -3.57 -5.28 -1.11
N ARG A 42 -2.87 -4.89 -2.18
CA ARG A 42 -3.30 -5.12 -3.56
C ARG A 42 -3.29 -6.61 -3.93
N LEU A 43 -2.24 -7.33 -3.55
CA LEU A 43 -2.11 -8.77 -3.79
C LEU A 43 -3.21 -9.54 -3.04
N GLU A 44 -3.47 -9.21 -1.78
CA GLU A 44 -4.57 -9.80 -1.01
C GLU A 44 -5.94 -9.49 -1.63
N ALA A 45 -6.15 -8.27 -2.13
CA ALA A 45 -7.37 -7.91 -2.83
C ALA A 45 -7.54 -8.69 -4.14
N GLY A 46 -6.46 -8.86 -4.91
CA GLY A 46 -6.43 -9.69 -6.11
C GLY A 46 -6.74 -11.15 -5.81
N ARG A 47 -6.09 -11.73 -4.79
CA ARG A 47 -6.33 -13.09 -4.32
C ARG A 47 -7.80 -13.33 -3.99
N ARG A 48 -8.45 -12.40 -3.28
CA ARG A 48 -9.89 -12.48 -2.96
C ARG A 48 -10.79 -12.53 -4.20
N VAL A 49 -10.35 -11.99 -5.35
CA VAL A 49 -11.10 -12.10 -6.61
C VAL A 49 -11.01 -13.52 -7.16
N TYR A 50 -9.81 -14.10 -7.15
CA TYR A 50 -9.57 -15.47 -7.59
C TYR A 50 -10.21 -16.52 -6.67
N ASP A 51 -10.22 -16.29 -5.35
CA ASP A 51 -10.93 -17.15 -4.40
C ASP A 51 -12.44 -17.20 -4.69
N ARG A 52 -13.05 -16.05 -5.01
CA ARG A 52 -14.46 -15.97 -5.43
C ARG A 52 -14.72 -16.67 -6.77
N ALA A 53 -13.77 -16.56 -7.70
CA ALA A 53 -13.81 -17.27 -8.97
C ALA A 53 -13.75 -18.80 -8.79
N LEU A 54 -12.96 -19.31 -7.85
CA LEU A 54 -12.94 -20.73 -7.49
C LEU A 54 -14.24 -21.19 -6.82
N ALA A 55 -14.90 -20.29 -6.08
CA ALA A 55 -16.18 -20.55 -5.43
C ALA A 55 -17.40 -20.44 -6.37
N GLY A 56 -17.19 -20.07 -7.64
CA GLY A 56 -18.26 -19.86 -8.61
C GLY A 56 -19.03 -18.54 -8.48
N ASP A 57 -18.56 -17.60 -7.66
CA ASP A 57 -19.21 -16.32 -7.37
C ASP A 57 -18.50 -15.15 -8.08
N SER A 58 -18.11 -15.35 -9.34
CA SER A 58 -17.43 -14.31 -10.11
C SER A 58 -18.42 -13.40 -10.83
N ALA A 59 -18.50 -12.13 -10.40
CA ALA A 59 -19.35 -11.12 -11.05
C ALA A 59 -18.96 -10.82 -12.51
N HIS A 60 -17.74 -11.18 -12.93
CA HIS A 60 -17.20 -10.90 -14.26
C HIS A 60 -17.14 -12.15 -15.18
N GLY A 61 -17.81 -13.25 -14.80
CA GLY A 61 -17.87 -14.47 -15.63
C GLY A 61 -16.57 -15.27 -15.66
N TRP A 62 -15.66 -15.01 -14.73
CA TRP A 62 -14.43 -15.77 -14.51
C TRP A 62 -14.69 -16.96 -13.56
N ASP A 63 -15.64 -17.83 -13.87
CA ASP A 63 -15.98 -18.98 -13.02
C ASP A 63 -15.07 -20.19 -13.32
N ALA A 64 -14.36 -20.68 -12.30
CA ALA A 64 -13.53 -21.88 -12.38
C ALA A 64 -14.34 -23.17 -12.53
N LEU A 65 -15.61 -23.19 -12.10
CA LEU A 65 -16.48 -24.38 -12.15
C LEU A 65 -16.95 -24.70 -13.59
N GLY A 66 -16.88 -23.73 -14.51
CA GLY A 66 -17.32 -23.89 -15.89
C GLY A 66 -16.30 -24.58 -16.82
N SER A 67 -15.02 -24.63 -16.44
CA SER A 67 -13.95 -25.23 -17.25
C SER A 67 -12.75 -25.69 -16.40
N PRO A 68 -12.31 -26.96 -16.51
CA PRO A 68 -11.14 -27.47 -15.79
C PRO A 68 -9.85 -26.66 -16.05
N ASP A 69 -9.59 -26.29 -17.30
CA ASP A 69 -8.40 -25.50 -17.69
C ASP A 69 -8.39 -24.12 -17.00
N GLN A 70 -9.57 -23.51 -16.85
CA GLN A 70 -9.72 -22.23 -16.18
C GLN A 70 -9.51 -22.35 -14.66
N ALA A 71 -9.97 -23.46 -14.07
CA ALA A 71 -9.72 -23.75 -12.66
C ALA A 71 -8.22 -23.94 -12.37
N GLU A 72 -7.49 -24.64 -13.25
CA GLU A 72 -6.05 -24.82 -13.11
C GLU A 72 -5.28 -23.49 -13.24
N GLU A 73 -5.61 -22.65 -14.22
CA GLU A 73 -5.00 -21.32 -14.35
C GLU A 73 -5.27 -20.45 -13.12
N ILE A 74 -6.50 -20.44 -12.60
CA ILE A 74 -6.83 -19.67 -11.39
C ILE A 74 -6.04 -20.18 -10.18
N ARG A 75 -5.93 -21.50 -9.99
CA ARG A 75 -5.11 -22.08 -8.91
C ARG A 75 -3.64 -21.70 -9.04
N ARG A 76 -3.09 -21.73 -10.26
CA ARG A 76 -1.72 -21.29 -10.54
C ARG A 76 -1.52 -19.83 -10.17
N ARG A 77 -2.45 -18.95 -10.53
CA ARG A 77 -2.40 -17.52 -10.16
C ARG A 77 -2.48 -17.29 -8.66
N VAL A 78 -3.32 -18.06 -7.94
CA VAL A 78 -3.38 -18.00 -6.48
C VAL A 78 -2.04 -18.42 -5.86
N ALA A 79 -1.43 -19.51 -6.34
CA ALA A 79 -0.13 -19.96 -5.87
C ALA A 79 0.97 -18.91 -6.10
N GLU A 80 1.03 -18.31 -7.29
CA GLU A 80 1.96 -17.21 -7.61
C GLU A 80 1.77 -16.01 -6.65
N MET A 81 0.51 -15.63 -6.37
CA MET A 81 0.21 -14.55 -5.44
C MET A 81 0.58 -14.88 -4.00
N ASP A 82 0.41 -16.14 -3.57
CA ASP A 82 0.75 -16.59 -2.22
C ASP A 82 2.27 -16.58 -1.99
N GLU A 83 3.06 -16.99 -2.98
CA GLU A 83 4.52 -16.88 -2.95
C GLU A 83 4.97 -15.42 -2.88
N GLU A 84 4.38 -14.55 -3.71
CA GLU A 84 4.69 -13.12 -3.70
C GLU A 84 4.31 -12.46 -2.36
N LEU A 85 3.15 -12.81 -1.80
CA LEU A 85 2.72 -12.35 -0.48
C LEU A 85 3.66 -12.81 0.63
N ALA A 86 4.11 -14.06 0.59
CA ALA A 86 5.06 -14.58 1.58
C ALA A 86 6.38 -13.79 1.56
N TYR A 87 6.94 -13.56 0.37
CA TYR A 87 8.16 -12.77 0.20
C TYR A 87 8.01 -11.33 0.74
N TRP A 88 6.92 -10.63 0.40
CA TRP A 88 6.73 -9.26 0.86
C TRP A 88 6.50 -9.18 2.37
N ARG A 89 5.80 -10.15 2.96
CA ARG A 89 5.60 -10.22 4.41
C ARG A 89 6.91 -10.46 5.15
N GLU A 90 7.77 -11.33 4.63
CA GLU A 90 9.11 -11.55 5.17
C GLU A 90 9.95 -10.27 5.13
N LEU A 91 9.93 -9.54 4.02
CA LEU A 91 10.64 -8.27 3.89
C LEU A 91 10.14 -7.21 4.90
N VAL A 92 8.83 -7.13 5.11
CA VAL A 92 8.24 -6.22 6.11
C VAL A 92 8.67 -6.63 7.53
N ALA A 93 8.64 -7.92 7.86
CA ALA A 93 9.08 -8.42 9.15
C ALA A 93 10.57 -8.15 9.40
N GLN A 94 11.42 -8.32 8.37
CA GLN A 94 12.83 -7.97 8.45
C GLN A 94 13.02 -6.47 8.67
N ALA A 95 12.27 -5.63 7.97
CA ALA A 95 12.37 -4.19 8.16
C ALA A 95 11.91 -3.74 9.55
N GLU A 96 10.87 -4.37 10.11
CA GLU A 96 10.48 -4.15 11.51
C GLU A 96 11.61 -4.58 12.48
N ALA A 97 12.26 -5.71 12.23
CA ALA A 97 13.42 -6.18 13.02
C ALA A 97 14.63 -5.22 12.90
N ASP A 98 14.82 -4.61 11.73
CA ASP A 98 15.84 -3.59 11.47
C ASP A 98 15.48 -2.21 12.08
N GLY A 99 14.35 -2.13 12.81
CA GLY A 99 13.91 -0.95 13.54
C GLY A 99 13.11 0.06 12.71
N VAL A 100 12.65 -0.33 11.51
CA VAL A 100 11.74 0.52 10.73
C VAL A 100 10.39 0.58 11.42
N LYS A 101 10.05 1.76 11.94
CA LYS A 101 8.75 1.99 12.57
C LYS A 101 7.64 2.02 11.52
N ILE A 102 6.71 1.06 11.61
CA ILE A 102 5.44 1.10 10.88
C ILE A 102 4.44 1.96 11.65
N TRP A 103 3.94 3.00 10.98
CA TRP A 103 2.97 3.93 11.55
C TRP A 103 1.53 3.48 11.29
N SER A 104 0.68 3.69 12.28
CA SER A 104 -0.73 3.32 12.25
C SER A 104 -1.59 4.34 12.99
N ALA A 105 -2.92 4.21 12.90
CA ALA A 105 -3.84 5.12 13.59
C ALA A 105 -3.66 5.16 15.12
N SER A 106 -3.21 4.08 15.74
CA SER A 106 -2.97 4.03 17.20
C SER A 106 -1.76 4.85 17.64
N ASP A 107 -0.84 5.17 16.73
CA ASP A 107 0.37 5.94 17.06
C ASP A 107 0.13 7.46 17.10
N PHE A 108 -1.04 7.93 16.66
CA PHE A 108 -1.35 9.36 16.53
C PHE A 108 -2.60 9.75 17.29
N ARG A 109 -2.58 10.99 17.79
CA ARG A 109 -3.74 11.70 18.30
C ARG A 109 -3.94 12.99 17.51
N LYS A 110 -5.16 13.53 17.54
CA LYS A 110 -5.43 14.86 16.99
C LYS A 110 -4.54 15.89 17.71
N GLY A 111 -3.91 16.78 16.95
CA GLY A 111 -2.97 17.79 17.45
C GLY A 111 -1.52 17.33 17.54
N ASP A 112 -1.24 16.02 17.38
CA ASP A 112 0.15 15.54 17.22
C ASP A 112 0.74 16.05 15.90
N PHE A 113 2.06 15.89 15.74
CA PHE A 113 2.76 16.27 14.52
C PHE A 113 3.32 15.04 13.81
N ALA A 114 3.04 14.93 12.51
CA ALA A 114 3.56 13.91 11.63
C ALA A 114 4.62 14.48 10.69
N ARG A 115 5.75 13.80 10.52
CA ARG A 115 6.84 14.25 9.64
C ARG A 115 6.66 13.74 8.23
N TYR A 116 6.64 14.65 7.26
CA TYR A 116 6.62 14.35 5.83
C TYR A 116 7.47 15.36 5.05
N GLY A 117 8.29 14.89 4.11
CA GLY A 117 9.09 15.78 3.24
C GLY A 117 10.03 16.73 3.98
N GLY A 118 10.43 16.39 5.22
CA GLY A 118 11.26 17.27 6.07
C GLY A 118 10.47 18.19 7.01
N THR A 119 9.16 18.35 6.78
CA THR A 119 8.27 19.24 7.56
C THR A 119 7.43 18.44 8.55
N TRP A 120 7.18 19.04 9.72
CA TRP A 120 6.25 18.53 10.72
C TRP A 120 4.86 19.14 10.52
N PHE A 121 3.87 18.34 10.15
CA PHE A 121 2.49 18.79 9.94
C PHE A 121 1.63 18.44 11.15
N GLU A 122 0.82 19.40 11.62
CA GLU A 122 -0.19 19.14 12.64
C GLU A 122 -1.29 18.20 12.12
N VAL A 123 -1.62 17.18 12.92
CA VAL A 123 -2.66 16.22 12.64
C VAL A 123 -4.02 16.82 12.99
N VAL A 124 -4.78 17.18 11.96
CA VAL A 124 -6.15 17.71 12.09
C VAL A 124 -7.14 16.60 12.44
N ARG A 125 -6.96 15.42 11.85
CA ARG A 125 -7.80 14.25 12.07
C ARG A 125 -7.00 12.96 11.84
N VAL A 126 -7.24 11.96 12.69
CA VAL A 126 -6.70 10.60 12.53
C VAL A 126 -7.77 9.75 11.84
N ASN A 127 -7.41 9.08 10.75
CA ASN A 127 -8.28 8.13 10.06
C ASN A 127 -7.59 6.76 10.00
N THR A 128 -8.35 5.71 9.68
CA THR A 128 -7.83 4.33 9.69
C THR A 128 -6.62 4.11 8.79
N LYS A 129 -6.58 4.75 7.60
CA LYS A 129 -5.50 4.58 6.61
C LYS A 129 -4.60 5.81 6.41
N SER A 130 -4.98 6.96 6.99
CA SER A 130 -4.28 8.22 6.76
C SER A 130 -4.51 9.23 7.88
N LEU A 131 -3.62 10.20 7.96
CA LEU A 131 -3.82 11.43 8.70
C LEU A 131 -4.44 12.48 7.77
N THR A 132 -5.26 13.36 8.31
CA THR A 132 -5.64 14.60 7.66
C THR A 132 -4.73 15.69 8.21
N VAL A 133 -4.04 16.38 7.31
CA VAL A 133 -3.05 17.43 7.62
C VAL A 133 -3.35 18.67 6.78
N PRO A 134 -2.80 19.84 7.13
CA PRO A 134 -2.86 21.00 6.25
C PRO A 134 -2.28 20.70 4.88
N ALA A 135 -2.62 21.51 3.88
CA ALA A 135 -2.16 21.32 2.50
C ALA A 135 -0.64 21.06 2.46
N LEU A 136 -0.22 19.91 1.92
CA LEU A 136 1.17 19.46 1.97
C LEU A 136 2.11 20.45 1.27
N ILE A 137 1.60 21.15 0.24
CA ILE A 137 2.32 22.20 -0.47
C ILE A 137 2.67 23.41 0.43
N ALA A 138 1.87 23.71 1.46
CA ALA A 138 2.20 24.73 2.44
C ALA A 138 3.37 24.34 3.35
N GLY A 139 3.80 23.08 3.35
CA GLY A 139 4.96 22.66 4.13
C GLY A 139 6.29 23.12 3.54
N ALA A 140 6.33 23.47 2.26
CA ALA A 140 7.57 23.85 1.59
C ALA A 140 8.22 25.06 2.29
N GLY A 141 9.46 24.89 2.79
CA GLY A 141 10.18 25.91 3.54
C GLY A 141 9.82 26.03 5.02
N HIS A 142 8.82 25.28 5.50
CA HIS A 142 8.43 25.27 6.91
C HIS A 142 9.04 24.07 7.64
N ARG A 143 9.59 24.30 8.84
CA ARG A 143 10.02 23.21 9.73
C ARG A 143 8.83 22.56 10.42
N VAL A 144 7.87 23.38 10.87
CA VAL A 144 6.63 22.96 11.53
C VAL A 144 5.49 23.77 10.91
N LEU A 145 4.42 23.10 10.50
CA LEU A 145 3.22 23.71 9.96
C LEU A 145 2.01 23.29 10.81
N ARG A 146 1.39 24.28 11.45
CA ARG A 146 0.13 24.12 12.17
C ARG A 146 -1.04 24.33 11.23
N ALA A 147 -2.18 23.77 11.58
CA ALA A 147 -3.40 23.94 10.80
C ALA A 147 -3.87 25.39 10.75
N ALA A 148 -3.73 26.12 11.86
CA ALA A 148 -4.08 27.54 11.93
C ALA A 148 -3.15 28.43 11.10
N ASP A 149 -1.90 28.01 10.89
CA ASP A 149 -0.88 28.79 10.16
C ASP A 149 -0.86 28.47 8.66
N SER A 150 -1.72 27.56 8.20
CA SER A 150 -1.77 27.18 6.79
C SER A 150 -2.37 28.31 5.94
N PRO A 151 -1.70 28.73 4.86
CA PRO A 151 -2.24 29.74 3.95
C PRO A 151 -3.37 29.23 3.07
N TYR A 152 -3.66 27.92 3.09
CA TYR A 152 -4.70 27.29 2.29
C TYR A 152 -5.87 26.83 3.16
N SER A 153 -7.07 26.92 2.60
CA SER A 153 -8.30 26.50 3.28
C SER A 153 -8.57 25.00 3.19
N TRP A 154 -7.84 24.26 2.36
CA TRP A 154 -8.03 22.81 2.19
C TRP A 154 -6.98 21.99 2.95
N THR A 155 -7.32 20.72 3.15
CA THR A 155 -6.49 19.74 3.84
C THR A 155 -6.14 18.59 2.90
N ASP A 156 -4.99 17.97 3.13
CA ASP A 156 -4.57 16.77 2.41
C ASP A 156 -4.68 15.52 3.27
N ARG A 157 -4.71 14.36 2.60
CA ARG A 157 -4.57 13.06 3.25
C ARG A 157 -3.11 12.66 3.19
N LEU A 158 -2.48 12.51 4.35
CA LEU A 158 -1.14 11.95 4.51
C LEU A 158 -1.26 10.47 4.90
N PRO A 159 -1.00 9.53 3.99
CA PRO A 159 -0.98 8.11 4.32
C PRO A 159 0.12 7.80 5.36
N TYR A 160 -0.13 6.87 6.28
CA TYR A 160 0.84 6.50 7.33
C TYR A 160 2.20 6.08 6.79
N ASP A 161 2.17 5.49 5.62
CA ASP A 161 3.31 4.96 4.92
C ASP A 161 4.22 6.08 4.37
N LYS A 162 3.75 7.32 4.34
CA LYS A 162 4.59 8.48 3.99
C LYS A 162 5.17 9.17 5.23
N VAL A 163 4.74 8.77 6.43
CA VAL A 163 5.17 9.38 7.67
C VAL A 163 6.54 8.84 8.05
N THR A 164 7.47 9.76 8.35
CA THR A 164 8.85 9.44 8.71
C THR A 164 9.16 9.74 10.18
N GLY A 165 8.17 10.23 10.93
CA GLY A 165 8.31 10.53 12.34
C GLY A 165 7.02 11.05 12.97
N ARG A 166 6.93 10.94 14.30
CA ARG A 166 5.82 11.43 15.11
C ARG A 166 6.38 12.24 16.28
N ARG A 167 5.72 13.37 16.59
CA ARG A 167 5.98 14.17 17.79
C ARG A 167 4.65 14.52 18.48
N PRO A 168 4.57 14.41 19.81
CA PRO A 168 3.41 14.88 20.54
C PRO A 168 3.31 16.41 20.44
N ALA A 169 2.07 16.92 20.55
CA ALA A 169 1.81 18.36 20.54
C ALA A 169 2.63 19.13 21.60
N GLU A 170 2.85 18.50 22.75
CA GLU A 170 3.55 19.08 23.91
C GLU A 170 5.04 19.31 23.64
N GLU A 171 5.71 18.40 22.95
CA GLU A 171 7.15 18.50 22.65
C GLU A 171 7.44 19.67 21.69
N ILE A 172 6.58 19.86 20.69
CA ILE A 172 6.69 21.00 19.75
C ILE A 172 6.38 22.33 20.46
N GLN A 173 5.48 22.34 21.44
CA GLN A 173 5.19 23.53 22.24
C GLN A 173 6.32 23.88 23.22
N ALA A 174 6.93 22.87 23.86
CA ALA A 174 8.05 23.05 24.77
C ALA A 174 9.26 23.68 24.07
N GLY A 175 9.62 23.17 22.88
CA GLY A 175 10.74 23.72 22.11
C GLY A 175 10.55 25.16 21.63
N ARG A 176 9.30 25.63 21.50
CA ARG A 176 9.02 27.06 21.21
C ARG A 176 9.27 27.93 22.45
N ARG A 177 8.80 27.50 23.62
CA ARG A 177 8.98 28.27 24.87
C ARG A 177 10.46 28.45 25.21
N GLU A 178 11.26 27.40 25.02
CA GLU A 178 12.71 27.46 25.26
C GLU A 178 13.41 28.47 24.33
N SER A 179 13.06 28.50 23.04
CA SER A 179 13.61 29.49 22.09
C SER A 179 13.15 30.94 22.33
N GLU A 180 12.08 31.13 23.08
CA GLU A 180 11.47 32.43 23.40
C GLU A 180 11.94 32.97 24.76
N THR A 181 12.51 32.10 25.61
CA THR A 181 13.02 32.45 26.95
C THR A 181 14.53 32.80 26.94
N ASP A 182 15.25 32.46 25.87
CA ASP A 182 16.70 32.72 25.71
C ASP A 182 17.00 34.01 24.92
N ARG A 183 16.18 35.05 25.10
CA ARG A 183 16.28 36.34 24.39
C ARG A 183 16.08 37.51 25.32
#